data_AF-M1CTF7-F1
#
_entry.id   AF-M1CTF7-F1
#
_cell.length_a   1.000
_cell.length_b   1.000
_cell.length_c   1.000
_cell.angle_alpha   90.00
_cell.angle_beta   90.00
_cell.angle_gamma   90.00
#
_symmetry.space_group_name_H-M   'P 1'
#
loop_
_entity.id
_entity.type
_entity.pdbx_description
1 polymer ?
#
loop_
_entity_poly.entity_id
_entity_poly.type
_entity_poly.pdbx_seq_one_letter_code
_entity_poly.pdbx_strand_id
1 'polypeptide(L)'
;MGDYVLKFGRILDYKDELLRTNPGSTCVVKLHEETFENGRKMFQGFYVCFDAMKKSFLASCRRCIGLDGCFLKGVSKGQLLVAVCKDGNNQMLPLA
;
A
#
# COMPACT_ATOMS: atom_id res chain seq x y z
N MET A 1 -22.81 1.33 -7.28
CA MET A 1 -21.42 1.05 -7.72
C MET A 1 -20.68 2.39 -7.71
N GLY A 2 -19.58 2.54 -6.98
CA GLY A 2 -18.92 3.85 -6.83
C GLY A 2 -18.17 4.27 -8.08
N ASP A 3 -18.03 5.58 -8.30
CA ASP A 3 -17.26 6.12 -9.43
C ASP A 3 -15.76 5.88 -9.21
N TYR A 4 -15.22 4.83 -9.83
CA TYR A 4 -13.81 4.48 -9.76
C TYR A 4 -12.91 5.54 -10.37
N VAL A 5 -13.37 6.27 -11.39
CA VAL A 5 -12.59 7.32 -12.07
C VAL A 5 -12.33 8.46 -11.09
N LEU A 6 -13.36 8.90 -10.38
CA LEU A 6 -13.23 9.95 -9.37
C LEU A 6 -12.33 9.52 -8.20
N LYS A 7 -12.45 8.27 -7.74
CA LYS A 7 -11.64 7.75 -6.63
C LYS A 7 -10.16 7.59 -6.99
N PHE A 8 -9.86 7.06 -8.18
CA PHE A 8 -8.47 6.97 -8.65
C PHE A 8 -7.87 8.34 -8.93
N GLY A 9 -8.68 9.32 -9.35
CA GLY A 9 -8.24 10.71 -9.51
C GLY A 9 -7.70 11.35 -8.23
N ARG A 10 -8.05 10.81 -7.06
CA ARG A 10 -7.63 11.32 -5.73
C ARG A 10 -6.57 10.45 -5.05
N ILE A 11 -5.96 9.51 -5.76
CA ILE A 11 -4.98 8.57 -5.17
C ILE A 11 -3.78 9.30 -4.54
N LEU A 12 -3.36 10.43 -5.12
CA LEU A 12 -2.29 11.26 -4.60
C LEU A 12 -2.74 12.03 -3.35
N ASP A 13 -3.96 12.58 -3.33
CA ASP A 13 -4.55 13.19 -2.13
C ASP A 13 -4.55 12.20 -0.95
N TYR A 14 -4.92 10.94 -1.20
CA TYR A 14 -4.92 9.90 -0.16
C TYR A 14 -3.53 9.58 0.34
N LYS A 15 -2.53 9.49 -0.56
CA LYS A 15 -1.13 9.32 -0.18
C LYS A 15 -0.68 10.46 0.73
N ASP A 16 -0.96 11.70 0.35
CA ASP A 16 -0.53 12.88 1.10
C ASP A 16 -1.24 12.95 2.46
N GLU A 17 -2.54 12.66 2.50
CA GLU A 17 -3.32 12.60 3.75
C GLU A 17 -2.86 11.47 4.69
N LEU A 18 -2.51 10.29 4.14
CA LEU A 18 -1.94 9.18 4.90
C LEU A 18 -0.63 9.58 5.57
N LEU A 19 0.27 10.22 4.82
CA LEU A 19 1.55 10.69 5.33
C LEU A 19 1.40 11.83 6.35
N ARG A 20 0.42 12.71 6.14
CA ARG A 20 0.10 13.82 7.05
C ARG A 20 -0.41 13.32 8.40
N THR A 21 -1.30 12.31 8.39
CA THR A 21 -1.94 11.77 9.60
C THR A 21 -1.11 10.70 10.31
N ASN A 22 -0.20 10.04 9.61
CA ASN A 22 0.67 9.00 10.15
C ASN A 22 2.16 9.30 9.87
N PRO A 23 2.75 10.31 10.54
CA PRO A 23 4.15 10.67 10.36
C PRO A 23 5.10 9.48 10.52
N GLY A 24 6.14 9.39 9.67
CA GLY A 24 7.11 8.28 9.63
C GLY A 24 6.68 7.07 8.79
N SER A 25 5.40 7.01 8.40
CA SER A 25 4.91 5.97 7.51
C SER A 25 5.51 6.15 6.11
N THR A 26 5.60 5.06 5.36
CA THR A 26 5.96 5.11 3.94
C THR A 26 4.70 4.89 3.13
N CYS A 27 4.44 5.77 2.17
CA CYS A 27 3.37 5.61 1.20
C CYS A 27 3.87 6.04 -0.17
N VAL A 28 3.80 5.14 -1.15
CA VAL A 28 4.30 5.35 -2.50
C VAL A 28 3.21 5.03 -3.50
N VAL A 29 2.88 6.01 -4.34
CA VAL A 29 2.04 5.80 -5.53
C VAL A 29 2.98 5.76 -6.71
N LYS A 30 3.01 4.63 -7.41
CA LYS A 30 3.78 4.45 -8.64
C LYS A 30 2.87 4.69 -9.83
N LEU A 31 3.29 5.61 -10.69
CA LEU A 31 2.64 5.94 -11.95
C LEU A 31 3.60 5.58 -13.09
N HIS A 32 3.07 5.19 -14.24
CA HIS A 32 3.88 5.04 -15.45
C HIS A 32 4.51 6.38 -15.85
N GLU A 33 5.68 6.31 -16.47
CA GLU A 33 6.40 7.50 -16.96
C GLU A 33 5.64 8.16 -18.11
N GLU A 34 5.07 7.34 -18.99
CA GLU A 34 4.24 7.77 -20.11
C GLU A 34 2.98 8.48 -19.62
N THR A 35 2.69 9.58 -20.31
CA THR A 35 1.49 10.38 -20.10
C THR A 35 0.59 10.18 -21.31
N PHE A 36 -0.67 9.84 -21.07
CA PHE A 36 -1.67 9.70 -22.13
C PHE A 36 -1.93 11.05 -22.81
N GLU A 37 -2.52 11.02 -24.01
CA GLU A 37 -2.85 12.22 -24.81
C GLU A 37 -3.69 13.26 -24.04
N ASN A 38 -4.48 12.83 -23.06
CA ASN A 38 -5.29 13.69 -22.20
C ASN A 38 -4.54 14.24 -20.97
N GLY A 39 -3.21 14.09 -20.90
CA GLY A 39 -2.37 14.56 -19.80
C GLY A 39 -2.40 13.69 -18.53
N ARG A 40 -3.11 12.56 -18.54
CA ARG A 40 -3.19 11.65 -17.38
C ARG A 40 -2.05 10.64 -17.38
N LYS A 41 -1.60 10.24 -16.19
CA LYS A 41 -0.66 9.12 -16.02
C LYS A 41 -1.38 7.84 -15.64
N MET A 42 -0.88 6.71 -16.12
CA MET A 42 -1.43 5.39 -15.75
C MET A 42 -0.98 4.99 -14.34
N PHE A 43 -1.90 4.53 -13.51
CA PHE A 43 -1.57 3.93 -12.22
C PHE A 43 -0.85 2.60 -12.42
N GLN A 44 0.28 2.41 -11.73
CA GLN A 44 1.06 1.16 -11.76
C GLN A 44 0.98 0.39 -10.44
N GLY A 45 1.00 1.09 -9.31
CA GLY A 45 1.00 0.44 -8.00
C GLY A 45 0.88 1.41 -6.84
N PHE A 46 0.48 0.85 -5.71
CA PHE A 46 0.35 1.56 -4.44
C PHE A 46 1.02 0.73 -3.36
N TYR A 47 1.88 1.35 -2.58
CA TYR A 47 2.55 0.74 -1.44
C TYR A 47 2.31 1.59 -0.20
N VAL A 48 2.04 0.95 0.93
CA VAL A 48 1.94 1.62 2.22
C VAL A 48 2.58 0.74 3.30
N CYS A 49 3.30 1.35 4.23
CA CYS A 49 3.82 0.69 5.42
C CYS A 49 3.84 1.70 6.56
N PHE A 50 2.99 1.48 7.55
CA PHE A 50 2.82 2.39 8.67
C PHE A 50 4.03 2.34 9.61
N ASP A 51 4.42 3.50 10.13
CA ASP A 51 5.55 3.62 11.06
C ASP A 51 5.39 2.72 12.29
N ALA A 52 4.17 2.64 12.84
CA ALA A 52 3.84 1.78 13.96
C ALA A 52 4.15 0.30 13.67
N MET A 53 3.90 -0.16 12.45
CA MET A 53 4.17 -1.55 12.04
C MET A 53 5.67 -1.79 11.89
N LYS A 54 6.42 -0.84 11.31
CA LYS A 54 7.90 -0.92 11.22
C LYS A 54 8.51 -1.02 12.62
N LYS A 55 8.08 -0.16 13.55
CA LYS A 55 8.57 -0.14 14.94
C LYS A 55 8.23 -1.44 15.66
N SER A 56 7.01 -1.95 15.50
CA SER A 56 6.58 -3.21 16.10
C SER A 56 7.39 -4.39 15.55
N PHE A 57 7.69 -4.39 14.24
CA PHE A 57 8.53 -5.42 13.64
C PHE A 57 9.93 -5.44 14.25
N LEU A 58 10.56 -4.27 14.40
CA LEU A 58 11.92 -4.14 14.92
C LEU A 58 12.01 -4.42 16.43
N ALA A 59 10.99 -4.04 17.20
CA ALA A 59 11.02 -4.11 18.66
C ALA A 59 10.55 -5.47 19.22
N SER A 60 9.52 -6.07 18.63
CA SER A 60 8.80 -7.19 19.26
C SER A 60 8.51 -8.37 18.33
N CYS A 61 8.81 -8.27 17.04
CA CYS A 61 8.59 -9.36 16.09
C CYS A 61 9.84 -10.20 15.85
N ARG A 62 9.61 -11.44 15.44
CA ARG A 62 10.65 -12.33 14.91
C ARG A 62 11.11 -11.75 13.58
N ARG A 63 12.40 -11.85 13.29
CA ARG A 63 13.03 -11.40 12.03
C ARG A 63 12.70 -12.33 10.86
N CYS A 64 11.42 -12.54 10.62
CA CYS A 64 10.88 -13.27 9.47
C CYS A 64 9.73 -12.47 8.87
N ILE A 65 9.71 -12.38 7.55
CA ILE A 65 8.64 -11.74 6.79
C ILE A 65 8.07 -12.81 5.87
N GLY A 66 6.76 -13.03 5.97
CA GLY A 66 5.98 -13.77 4.98
C GLY A 66 5.38 -12.79 3.99
N LEU A 67 5.25 -13.22 2.73
CA LEU A 67 4.55 -12.47 1.70
C LEU A 67 3.41 -13.35 1.19
N ASP A 68 2.20 -12.82 1.23
CA ASP A 68 1.02 -13.45 0.64
C ASP A 68 0.34 -12.46 -0.30
N GLY A 69 -0.52 -12.95 -1.18
CA GLY A 69 -1.28 -12.08 -2.05
C GLY A 69 -2.36 -12.77 -2.86
N CYS A 70 -3.22 -11.95 -3.43
CA CYS A 70 -4.33 -12.41 -4.25
C CYS A 70 -4.50 -11.56 -5.51
N PHE A 71 -5.08 -12.17 -6.54
CA PHE A 71 -5.45 -11.45 -7.75
C PHE A 71 -6.75 -10.68 -7.54
N LEU A 72 -6.73 -9.39 -7.86
CA LEU A 72 -7.91 -8.53 -7.77
C LEU A 72 -8.84 -8.80 -8.96
N LYS A 73 -10.13 -8.98 -8.63
CA LYS A 73 -11.22 -9.04 -9.62
C LYS A 73 -11.97 -7.71 -9.58
N GLY A 74 -12.06 -7.03 -10.72
CA GLY A 74 -12.72 -5.73 -10.82
C GLY A 74 -12.26 -4.95 -12.06
N VAL A 75 -12.64 -3.68 -12.11
CA VAL A 75 -12.25 -2.75 -13.20
C VAL A 75 -10.74 -2.60 -13.26
N SER A 76 -10.11 -2.45 -12.09
CA SER A 76 -8.65 -2.43 -11.95
C SER A 76 -8.18 -3.85 -11.62
N LYS A 77 -7.72 -4.57 -12.64
CA LYS A 77 -7.04 -5.85 -12.48
C LYS A 77 -5.67 -5.63 -11.85
N GLY A 78 -5.15 -6.63 -11.14
CA GLY A 78 -3.83 -6.54 -10.52
C GLY A 78 -3.65 -7.58 -9.43
N GLN A 79 -2.63 -7.35 -8.61
CA GLN A 79 -2.30 -8.18 -7.45
C GLN A 79 -2.31 -7.30 -6.21
N LEU A 80 -2.94 -7.79 -5.14
CA LEU A 80 -2.79 -7.24 -3.80
C LEU A 80 -1.80 -8.14 -3.06
N LEU A 81 -0.67 -7.58 -2.66
CA LEU A 81 0.35 -8.25 -1.86
C LEU A 81 0.31 -7.70 -0.43
N VAL A 82 0.50 -8.58 0.55
CA VAL A 82 0.60 -8.24 1.96
C VAL A 82 1.84 -8.89 2.54
N ALA A 83 2.71 -8.08 3.13
CA ALA A 83 3.80 -8.53 3.97
C ALA A 83 3.28 -8.74 5.39
N VAL A 84 3.55 -9.90 5.98
CA VAL A 84 3.20 -10.23 7.36
C VAL A 84 4.45 -10.59 8.14
N CYS A 85 4.46 -10.28 9.43
CA CYS A 85 5.48 -10.74 10.37
C CYS A 85 4.85 -11.55 11.49
N LYS A 86 5.69 -12.21 12.30
CA LYS A 86 5.25 -13.03 13.42
C LYS A 86 5.83 -12.48 14.71
N ASP A 87 5.01 -12.26 15.73
CA ASP A 87 5.47 -11.73 17.00
C ASP A 87 6.10 -12.80 17.93
N GLY A 88 6.58 -12.38 19.10
CA GLY A 88 7.09 -13.28 20.13
C GLY A 88 6.06 -14.33 20.60
N ASN A 89 4.77 -13.96 20.60
CA ASN A 89 3.62 -14.80 20.99
C ASN A 89 3.03 -15.61 19.80
N ASN A 90 3.80 -15.75 18.72
CA ASN A 90 3.41 -16.50 17.53
C ASN A 90 2.16 -15.97 16.79
N GLN A 91 1.74 -14.74 17.02
CA GLN A 91 0.66 -14.09 16.27
C GLN A 91 1.18 -13.50 14.97
N MET A 92 0.34 -13.47 13.94
CA MET A 92 0.65 -12.82 12.67
C MET A 92 0.19 -11.37 12.69
N LEU A 93 1.06 -10.46 12.25
CA LEU A 93 0.78 -9.03 12.19
C LEU A 93 1.04 -8.51 10.76
N PRO A 94 0.16 -7.67 10.21
CA PRO A 94 0.41 -7.03 8.92
C PRO A 94 1.56 -6.04 9.05
N LEU A 95 2.47 -6.05 8.07
CA LEU A 95 3.63 -5.16 8.02
C LEU A 95 3.45 -4.09 6.93
N ALA A 96 3.05 -4.49 5.73
CA ALA A 96 2.86 -3.62 4.57
C ALA A 96 1.87 -4.23 3.57
#